data_AF-A0A2X3C3Y4-F1
#
_entry.id   AF-A0A2X3C3Y4-F1
#
_cell.length_a   1.000
_cell.length_b   1.000
_cell.length_c   1.000
_cell.angle_alpha   90.00
_cell.angle_beta   90.00
_cell.angle_gamma   90.00
#
_symmetry.space_group_name_H-M   'P 1'
#
loop_
_entity.id
_entity.type
_entity.pdbx_description
1 polymer ?
#
loop_
_entity_poly.entity_id
_entity_poly.type
_entity_poly.pdbx_seq_one_letter_code
_entity_poly.pdbx_strand_id
1 'polypeptide(L)'
;MRARLLTPGGIMATEYESGEQWDKPNGWAPLQWMAIQGFKRYGQDPLGDEIAWSWLQTVNHFYKQHHKLIEKYHIATGVPHEGGGGEYPLQDGFGWTNGVVRRLIGLYGEPT
;
A
#
# COMPACT_ATOMS: atom_id res chain seq x y z
N MET A 1 -15.35 0.53 5.66
CA MET A 1 -14.03 0.49 5.01
C MET A 1 -13.67 1.85 4.39
N ARG A 2 -14.32 2.28 3.30
CA ARG A 2 -14.00 3.55 2.59
C ARG A 2 -13.75 4.75 3.50
N ALA A 3 -14.68 5.06 4.41
CA ALA A 3 -14.57 6.24 5.28
C ALA A 3 -13.55 6.11 6.44
N ARG A 4 -12.94 4.94 6.63
CA ARG A 4 -12.15 4.62 7.85
C ARG A 4 -10.71 4.21 7.54
N LEU A 5 -10.51 3.38 6.52
CA LEU A 5 -9.21 2.76 6.22
C LEU A 5 -8.64 3.14 4.85
N LEU A 6 -9.50 3.52 3.90
CA LEU A 6 -9.06 3.91 2.56
C LEU A 6 -8.48 5.33 2.59
N THR A 7 -7.31 5.48 2.00
CA THR A 7 -6.59 6.74 1.84
C THR A 7 -6.19 6.92 0.38
N PRO A 8 -5.67 8.09 -0.02
CA PRO A 8 -5.09 8.28 -1.35
C PRO A 8 -3.95 7.29 -1.68
N GLY A 9 -3.31 6.69 -0.67
CA GLY A 9 -2.21 5.73 -0.85
C GLY A 9 -2.59 4.25 -0.75
N GLY A 10 -3.86 3.92 -0.51
CA GLY A 10 -4.34 2.53 -0.35
C GLY A 10 -5.09 2.35 0.96
N ILE A 11 -5.04 1.15 1.55
CA ILE A 11 -5.67 0.86 2.84
C ILE A 11 -4.66 0.86 3.99
N MET A 12 -4.95 1.60 5.06
CA MET A 12 -4.18 1.56 6.30
C MET A 12 -4.33 0.21 7.01
N ALA A 13 -3.33 -0.16 7.82
CA ALA A 13 -3.38 -1.37 8.63
C ALA A 13 -4.52 -1.33 9.66
N THR A 14 -4.68 -0.19 10.35
CA THR A 14 -5.76 0.04 11.33
C THR A 14 -6.17 1.52 11.35
N GLU A 15 -7.08 1.86 12.27
CA GLU A 15 -7.48 3.24 12.56
C GLU A 15 -6.70 3.87 13.73
N TYR A 16 -5.90 3.07 14.43
CA TYR A 16 -5.21 3.47 15.66
C TYR A 16 -3.77 3.85 15.36
N GLU A 17 -3.30 4.92 16.01
CA GLU A 17 -1.91 5.37 15.92
C GLU A 17 -1.22 5.02 17.24
N SER A 18 -0.71 3.79 17.32
CA SER A 18 -0.05 3.25 18.51
C SER A 18 1.46 3.49 18.53
N GLY A 19 2.06 3.76 17.36
CA GLY A 19 3.51 3.73 17.14
C GLY A 19 4.04 2.36 16.69
N GLU A 20 3.21 1.33 16.66
CA GLU A 20 3.55 0.01 16.14
C GLU A 20 3.54 -0.03 14.60
N GLN A 21 4.28 -0.99 14.02
CA GLN A 21 4.44 -1.05 12.57
C GLN A 21 3.13 -1.40 11.82
N TRP A 22 2.24 -2.15 12.48
CA TRP A 22 0.99 -2.68 11.93
C TRP A 22 -0.22 -1.81 12.25
N ASP A 23 -0.01 -0.50 12.37
CA ASP A 23 -1.04 0.46 12.75
C ASP A 23 -1.01 1.69 11.81
N LYS A 24 -1.99 2.59 11.95
CA LYS A 24 -1.94 3.89 11.27
C LYS A 24 -0.61 4.58 11.63
N PRO A 25 0.12 5.16 10.66
CA PRO A 25 -0.29 5.50 9.29
C PRO A 25 0.16 4.51 8.19
N ASN A 26 0.62 3.32 8.57
CA ASN A 26 1.30 2.40 7.67
C ASN A 26 0.35 1.61 6.77
N GLY A 27 0.76 1.46 5.51
CA GLY A 27 0.19 0.57 4.52
C GLY A 27 1.17 -0.55 4.16
N TRP A 28 0.65 -1.77 4.09
CA TRP A 28 1.42 -2.97 3.79
C TRP A 28 0.92 -3.63 2.52
N ALA A 29 1.84 -4.02 1.62
CA ALA A 29 1.53 -4.71 0.38
C ALA A 29 0.58 -5.93 0.55
N PRO A 30 0.78 -6.84 1.52
CA PRO A 30 -0.14 -7.98 1.71
C PRO A 30 -1.57 -7.55 2.04
N LEU A 31 -1.76 -6.48 2.83
CA LEU A 31 -3.09 -5.98 3.16
C LEU A 31 -3.80 -5.43 1.92
N GLN A 32 -3.07 -4.67 1.09
CA GLN A 32 -3.62 -4.18 -0.18
C GLN A 32 -4.08 -5.35 -1.04
N TRP A 33 -3.22 -6.36 -1.21
CA TRP A 33 -3.53 -7.52 -2.04
C TRP A 33 -4.78 -8.26 -1.56
N MET A 34 -4.86 -8.56 -0.26
CA MET A 34 -6.02 -9.24 0.31
C MET A 34 -7.31 -8.44 0.15
N ALA A 35 -7.26 -7.13 0.34
CA ALA A 35 -8.41 -6.26 0.14
C ALA A 35 -8.86 -6.21 -1.33
N ILE A 36 -7.92 -6.01 -2.26
CA ILE A 36 -8.21 -5.98 -3.71
C ILE A 36 -8.86 -7.30 -4.15
N GLN A 37 -8.27 -8.44 -3.80
CA GLN A 37 -8.81 -9.75 -4.17
C GLN A 37 -10.16 -10.02 -3.49
N GLY A 38 -10.29 -9.63 -2.21
CA GLY A 38 -11.54 -9.73 -1.47
C GLY A 38 -12.66 -8.96 -2.18
N PHE A 39 -12.48 -7.67 -2.43
CA PHE A 39 -13.51 -6.85 -3.07
C PHE A 39 -13.89 -7.36 -4.46
N LYS A 40 -12.89 -7.74 -5.28
CA LYS A 40 -13.16 -8.33 -6.60
C LYS A 40 -13.98 -9.60 -6.53
N ARG A 41 -13.66 -10.49 -5.58
CA ARG A 41 -14.38 -11.77 -5.42
C ARG A 41 -15.86 -11.59 -5.06
N TYR A 42 -16.21 -10.48 -4.42
CA TYR A 42 -17.58 -10.15 -4.01
C TYR A 42 -18.26 -9.11 -4.90
N GLY A 43 -17.74 -8.87 -6.12
CA GLY A 43 -18.35 -7.96 -7.10
C GLY A 43 -18.19 -6.47 -6.78
N GLN A 44 -17.27 -6.12 -5.89
CA GLN A 44 -16.93 -4.73 -5.55
C GLN A 44 -15.69 -4.27 -6.35
N ASP A 45 -15.69 -4.55 -7.65
CA ASP A 45 -14.57 -4.26 -8.56
C ASP A 45 -14.10 -2.81 -8.49
N PRO A 46 -14.97 -1.78 -8.50
CA PRO A 46 -14.53 -0.39 -8.44
C PRO A 46 -13.69 -0.06 -7.20
N LEU A 47 -14.02 -0.68 -6.06
CA LEU A 47 -13.28 -0.48 -4.82
C LEU A 47 -11.95 -1.24 -4.82
N GLY A 48 -11.92 -2.45 -5.38
CA GLY A 48 -10.67 -3.18 -5.58
C GLY A 48 -9.71 -2.43 -6.51
N ASP A 49 -10.24 -1.85 -7.58
CA ASP A 49 -9.47 -1.09 -8.57
C ASP A 49 -8.92 0.22 -7.98
N GLU A 50 -9.72 0.92 -7.17
CA GLU A 50 -9.29 2.13 -6.47
C GLU A 50 -8.11 1.85 -5.52
N ILE A 51 -8.19 0.77 -4.73
CA ILE A 51 -7.09 0.37 -3.84
C ILE A 51 -5.84 0.01 -4.65
N ALA A 52 -6.01 -0.72 -5.75
CA ALA A 52 -4.89 -1.11 -6.62
C ALA A 52 -4.17 0.10 -7.22
N TRP A 53 -4.93 1.06 -7.76
CA TRP A 53 -4.36 2.28 -8.34
C TRP A 53 -3.69 3.16 -7.29
N SER A 54 -4.32 3.39 -6.14
CA SER A 54 -3.74 4.17 -5.04
C SER A 54 -2.42 3.57 -4.55
N TRP A 55 -2.35 2.23 -4.44
CA TRP A 55 -1.12 1.55 -4.04
C TRP A 55 -0.03 1.63 -5.11
N LEU A 56 -0.36 1.40 -6.39
CA LEU A 56 0.60 1.51 -7.49
C LEU A 56 1.19 2.91 -7.58
N GLN A 57 0.37 3.94 -7.43
CA GLN A 57 0.82 5.34 -7.42
C GLN A 57 1.72 5.63 -6.22
N THR A 58 1.38 5.10 -5.05
CA THR A 58 2.20 5.21 -3.84
C THR A 58 3.61 4.67 -4.04
N VAL A 59 3.71 3.43 -4.52
CA VAL A 59 5.00 2.78 -4.73
C VAL A 59 5.78 3.45 -5.86
N ASN A 60 5.11 3.83 -6.95
CA ASN A 60 5.75 4.51 -8.07
C ASN A 60 6.34 5.87 -7.69
N HIS A 61 5.61 6.67 -6.91
CA HIS A 61 6.09 7.96 -6.43
C HIS A 61 7.38 7.81 -5.62
N PHE A 62 7.38 6.87 -4.67
CA PHE A 62 8.56 6.59 -3.85
C PHE A 62 9.72 6.04 -4.70
N TYR A 63 9.44 5.11 -5.61
CA TYR A 63 10.45 4.52 -6.49
C TYR A 63 11.11 5.56 -7.41
N LYS A 64 10.35 6.52 -7.96
CA LYS A 64 10.90 7.59 -8.80
C LYS A 64 11.87 8.50 -8.05
N GLN A 65 11.73 8.64 -6.73
CA GLN A 65 12.57 9.48 -5.88
C GLN A 65 13.78 8.71 -5.31
N HIS A 66 13.58 7.46 -4.91
CA HIS A 66 14.55 6.70 -4.12
C HIS A 66 15.15 5.49 -4.84
N HIS A 67 14.63 5.14 -6.02
CA HIS A 67 15.04 3.98 -6.83
C HIS A 67 14.99 2.64 -6.10
N LYS A 68 14.09 2.51 -5.13
CA LYS A 68 13.89 1.29 -4.33
C LYS A 68 12.44 1.09 -3.94
N LEU A 69 12.09 -0.16 -3.62
CA LEU A 69 10.82 -0.53 -2.99
C LEU A 69 11.10 -0.89 -1.54
N ILE A 70 10.24 -0.47 -0.64
CA ILE A 70 10.38 -0.69 0.81
C ILE A 70 9.31 -1.63 1.35
N GLU A 71 9.52 -2.07 2.59
CA GLU A 71 8.63 -2.98 3.31
C GLU A 71 7.19 -2.44 3.48
N LYS A 72 7.07 -1.17 3.88
CA LYS A 72 5.82 -0.51 4.29
C LYS A 72 5.90 0.99 4.00
N TYR A 73 4.75 1.60 3.74
CA TYR A 73 4.67 3.01 3.34
C TYR A 73 3.78 3.77 4.31
N HIS A 74 4.15 4.99 4.66
CA HIS A 74 3.22 5.92 5.28
C HIS A 74 2.23 6.40 4.21
N ILE A 75 0.96 5.99 4.33
CA ILE A 75 -0.06 6.23 3.28
C ILE A 75 -1.21 7.13 3.75
N ALA A 76 -1.17 7.66 4.98
CA ALA A 76 -2.24 8.51 5.49
C ALA A 76 -2.29 9.91 4.82
N THR A 77 -1.21 10.32 4.15
CA THR A 77 -1.08 11.61 3.44
C THR A 77 -0.96 11.38 1.93
N GLY A 78 -1.17 12.44 1.14
CA GLY A 78 -1.06 12.36 -0.32
C GLY A 78 0.38 12.20 -0.85
N VAL A 79 1.40 12.33 -0.01
CA VAL A 79 2.81 12.15 -0.37
C VAL A 79 3.35 10.93 0.39
N PRO A 80 3.55 9.80 -0.30
CA PRO A 80 4.04 8.59 0.33
C PRO A 80 5.51 8.72 0.71
N HIS A 81 5.84 8.23 1.90
CA HIS A 81 7.21 8.17 2.40
C HIS A 81 7.39 6.91 3.23
N GLU A 82 8.60 6.74 3.77
CA GLU A 82 9.00 5.60 4.60
C GLU A 82 8.02 5.41 5.77
N GLY A 83 7.40 4.22 5.85
CA GLY A 83 6.58 3.87 7.00
C GLY A 83 7.47 3.58 8.22
N GLY A 84 7.04 4.05 9.40
CA GLY A 84 7.82 3.99 10.63
C GLY A 84 7.29 2.97 11.65
N GLY A 85 7.79 3.08 12.88
CA GLY A 85 7.32 2.31 14.04
C GLY A 85 8.04 0.99 14.26
N GLY A 86 7.83 0.43 15.47
CA GLY A 86 8.36 -0.85 15.94
C GLY A 86 9.88 -0.91 16.17
N GLU A 87 10.41 -2.14 16.24
CA GLU A 87 11.71 -2.42 16.87
C GLU A 87 12.95 -2.30 15.95
N TYR A 88 12.79 -2.22 14.63
CA TYR A 88 13.92 -2.30 13.69
C TYR A 88 13.80 -1.36 12.49
N PRO A 89 14.94 -1.00 11.84
CA PRO A 89 14.95 -0.15 10.66
C PRO A 89 14.20 -0.77 9.47
N LEU A 90 13.66 0.11 8.63
CA LEU A 90 13.00 -0.23 7.38
C LEU A 90 13.93 -1.02 6.44
N GLN A 91 13.35 -2.03 5.77
CA GLN A 91 14.09 -2.92 4.86
C GLN A 91 13.83 -2.57 3.39
N ASP A 92 14.89 -2.67 2.57
CA ASP A 92 14.87 -2.41 1.13
C ASP A 92 14.64 -3.69 0.31
N GLY A 93 13.99 -3.58 -0.86
CA GLY A 93 13.82 -4.67 -1.81
C GLY A 93 12.76 -5.72 -1.42
N PHE A 94 11.85 -5.37 -0.52
CA PHE A 94 11.00 -6.32 0.20
C PHE A 94 10.13 -7.23 -0.68
N GLY A 95 10.20 -8.55 -0.44
CA GLY A 95 9.63 -9.59 -1.31
C GLY A 95 8.13 -9.46 -1.58
N TRP A 96 7.30 -9.18 -0.57
CA TRP A 96 5.86 -8.96 -0.81
C TRP A 96 5.59 -7.70 -1.63
N THR A 97 6.40 -6.65 -1.51
CA THR A 97 6.12 -5.37 -2.15
C THR A 97 6.37 -5.55 -3.63
N ASN A 98 7.51 -6.15 -3.97
CA ASN A 98 7.87 -6.52 -5.33
C ASN A 98 6.81 -7.45 -5.94
N GLY A 99 6.38 -8.48 -5.21
CA GLY A 99 5.41 -9.46 -5.69
C GLY A 99 4.03 -8.85 -5.99
N VAL A 100 3.50 -8.07 -5.05
CA VAL A 100 2.19 -7.42 -5.19
C VAL A 100 2.24 -6.37 -6.31
N VAL A 101 3.25 -5.49 -6.32
CA VAL A 101 3.39 -4.45 -7.35
C VAL A 101 3.52 -5.07 -8.73
N ARG A 102 4.39 -6.09 -8.90
CA ARG A 102 4.53 -6.79 -10.18
C ARG A 102 3.21 -7.40 -10.65
N ARG A 103 2.45 -8.00 -9.73
CA ARG A 103 1.15 -8.59 -10.07
C ARG A 103 0.13 -7.52 -10.46
N LEU A 104 0.10 -6.39 -9.75
CA LEU A 104 -0.80 -5.29 -10.06
C LEU A 104 -0.45 -4.61 -11.39
N ILE A 105 0.83 -4.39 -11.69
CA ILE A 105 1.27 -3.90 -13.01
C ILE A 105 0.78 -4.83 -14.13
N GLY A 106 0.88 -6.15 -13.94
CA GLY A 106 0.38 -7.11 -14.92
C GLY A 106 -1.15 -7.09 -15.11
N LEU A 107 -1.91 -6.54 -14.17
CA LEU A 107 -3.38 -6.46 -14.21
C LEU A 107 -3.89 -5.09 -14.67
N TYR A 108 -3.18 -4.02 -14.32
CA TYR A 108 -3.63 -2.62 -14.48
C TYR A 108 -2.74 -1.79 -15.41
N GLY A 109 -1.57 -2.31 -15.80
CA GLY A 109 -0.53 -1.54 -16.50
C GLY A 109 0.42 -0.81 -15.54
N GLU A 110 1.42 -0.15 -16.12
CA GLU A 110 2.36 0.64 -15.34
C GLU A 110 1.71 1.96 -14.88
N PRO A 111 1.91 2.36 -13.62
CA PRO A 111 1.48 3.67 -13.14
C PRO A 111 2.29 4.78 -13.82
N THR A 112 1.60 5.69 -14.53
CA THR A 112 2.20 6.91 -15.11
C THR A 112 2.67 7.87 -14.05
#